data_AF-A0A0H5FT76-F1
#
_entry.id   AF-A0A0H5FT76-F1
#
_cell.length_a   1.000
_cell.length_b   1.000
_cell.length_c   1.000
_cell.angle_alpha   90.00
_cell.angle_beta   90.00
_cell.angle_gamma   90.00
#
_symmetry.space_group_name_H-M   'P 1'
#
loop_
_entity.id
_entity.type
_entity.pdbx_description
1 polymer ?
#
loop_
_entity_poly.entity_id
_entity_poly.type
_entity_poly.pdbx_seq_one_letter_code
_entity_poly.pdbx_strand_id
1 'polypeptide(L)' 'MEACAGTHFMARKIQQPGHQIKLISPQFVRPFVKSNKNDFVDAEAICEAASRPSMRFVQPKNEAHGCPA' A
#
# COMPACT_ATOMS: atom_id res chain seq x y z
N MET A 1 -2.68 2.18 2.26
CA MET A 1 -1.63 2.81 1.40
C MET A 1 -1.14 1.77 0.40
N GLU A 2 -0.79 2.17 -0.82
CA GLU A 2 -0.19 1.26 -1.81
C GLU A 2 1.24 0.86 -1.38
N ALA A 3 1.55 -0.43 -1.47
CA ALA A 3 2.86 -0.97 -1.16
C ALA A 3 3.89 -0.56 -2.22
N CYS A 4 4.72 0.41 -1.87
CA CYS A 4 5.88 0.88 -2.61
C CYS A 4 7.11 0.89 -1.68
N ALA A 5 8.32 1.01 -2.24
CA ALA A 5 9.56 1.08 -1.49
C ALA A 5 9.52 2.16 -0.37
N GLY A 6 9.06 3.37 -0.71
CA GLY A 6 8.89 4.46 0.27
C GLY A 6 7.78 4.18 1.30
N THR A 7 6.68 3.56 0.87
CA THR A 7 5.58 3.20 1.75
C THR A 7 5.99 2.21 2.83
N HIS A 8 6.87 1.25 2.52
CA HIS A 8 7.35 0.30 3.54
C HIS A 8 8.10 0.99 4.67
N PHE A 9 8.93 1.98 4.36
CA PHE A 9 9.60 2.80 5.38
C PHE A 9 8.59 3.58 6.23
N MET A 10 7.66 4.27 5.58
CA MET A 10 6.61 5.04 6.28
C MET A 10 5.74 4.14 7.15
N ALA A 11 5.42 2.94 6.67
CA ALA A 11 4.64 1.96 7.41
C ALA A 11 5.29 1.60 8.74
N ARG A 12 6.61 1.33 8.76
CA ARG A 12 7.35 1.04 9.99
C ARG A 12 7.35 2.23 10.94
N LYS A 13 7.60 3.44 10.42
CA LYS A 13 7.61 4.68 11.22
C LYS A 13 6.27 4.97 11.88
N ILE A 14 5.16 4.73 11.19
CA ILE A 14 3.81 4.96 11.72
C ILE A 14 3.36 3.82 12.63
N GLN A 15 3.86 2.59 12.42
CA GLN A 15 3.63 1.48 13.35
C GLN A 15 4.31 1.66 14.71
N GLN A 16 5.44 2.38 14.79
CA GLN A 16 6.13 2.66 16.05
C GLN A 16 5.24 3.30 17.13
N PRO A 17 4.44 4.35 16.84
CA PRO A 17 3.49 4.91 17.80
C PRO A 17 2.22 4.06 18.00
N GLY A 18 2.14 2.82 17.50
CA GLY A 18 1.02 1.92 17.72
C GLY A 18 -0.11 1.99 16.68
N HIS A 19 0.09 2.67 15.55
CA HIS A 19 -0.92 2.70 14.50
C HIS A 19 -0.91 1.42 13.67
N GLN A 20 -2.10 0.91 13.38
CA GLN A 20 -2.26 -0.25 12.50
C GLN A 20 -2.24 0.20 11.04
N ILE A 21 -1.11 -0.03 10.36
CA ILE A 21 -1.03 0.19 8.92
C ILE A 21 -1.35 -1.08 8.15
N LYS A 22 -2.19 -0.89 7.13
CA LYS A 22 -2.55 -1.88 6.13
C LYS A 22 -2.03 -1.43 4.76
N LEU A 23 -1.16 -2.24 4.17
CA LEU A 23 -0.61 -1.98 2.84
C LEU A 23 -1.33 -2.85 1.81
N ILE A 24 -1.60 -2.30 0.63
CA ILE A 24 -2.25 -2.99 -0.47
C ILE A 24 -1.23 -3.13 -1.60
N SER A 25 -1.08 -4.33 -2.18
CA SER A 25 -0.18 -4.50 -3.32
C SER A 25 -0.63 -3.64 -4.51
N PRO A 26 0.28 -3.00 -5.25
CA PRO A 26 -0.06 -2.22 -6.46
C PRO A 26 -0.82 -3.07 -7.50
N GLN A 27 -0.63 -4.39 -7.50
CA GLN A 27 -1.37 -5.31 -8.37
C GLN A 27 -2.88 -5.30 -8.11
N PHE A 28 -3.30 -5.05 -6.86
CA PHE A 28 -4.71 -4.95 -6.49
C PHE A 28 -5.26 -3.53 -6.60
N VAL A 29 -4.41 -2.51 -6.62
CA VAL A 29 -4.82 -1.10 -6.81
C VAL A 29 -5.00 -0.79 -8.29
N ARG A 30 -4.12 -1.30 -9.15
CA ARG A 30 -4.07 -1.03 -10.60
C ARG A 30 -5.42 -1.18 -11.34
N PRO A 31 -6.27 -2.20 -11.07
CA PRO A 31 -7.57 -2.32 -11.74
C PRO A 31 -8.55 -1.17 -11.45
N PHE A 32 -8.34 -0.42 -10.37
CA PHE A 32 -9.21 0.68 -9.94
C PHE A 32 -8.70 2.06 -10.38
N VAL A 33 -7.52 2.12 -11.02
CA VAL A 33 -6.95 3.36 -11.55
C VAL A 33 -7.61 3.67 -12.89
N LYS A 34 -8.52 4.65 -12.89
CA LYS A 34 -9.41 4.96 -14.04
C LYS A 34 -8.74 5.76 -15.17
N SER A 35 -7.59 6.41 -14.93
CA SER A 35 -6.93 7.30 -15.91
C SER A 35 -5.45 7.54 -15.58
N ASN A 36 -4.84 8.56 -16.18
CA ASN A 36 -3.45 8.95 -15.97
C ASN A 36 -3.12 9.14 -14.48
N LYS A 37 -1.90 8.78 -14.09
CA LYS A 37 -1.49 8.77 -12.67
C LYS A 37 -1.57 10.18 -12.06
N ASN A 38 -2.43 10.34 -11.07
CA ASN A 38 -2.53 11.51 -10.21
C ASN A 38 -2.79 11.04 -8.77
N ASP A 39 -2.27 11.74 -7.76
CA ASP A 39 -2.37 11.33 -6.36
C ASP A 39 -3.82 11.16 -5.90
N PHE A 40 -4.73 11.98 -6.42
CA PHE A 40 -6.16 11.87 -6.15
C PHE A 40 -6.77 10.54 -6.66
N VAL A 41 -6.39 10.13 -7.88
CA VAL A 41 -6.88 8.89 -8.49
C VAL A 41 -6.30 7.68 -7.78
N ASP A 42 -5.04 7.76 -7.35
CA ASP A 42 -4.37 6.73 -6.56
C ASP A 42 -5.06 6.54 -5.20
N ALA A 43 -5.39 7.64 -4.51
CA ALA A 43 -6.13 7.59 -3.25
C ALA A 43 -7.52 6.96 -3.41
N GLU A 44 -8.27 7.34 -4.45
CA GLU A 44 -9.57 6.73 -4.76
C GLU A 44 -9.43 5.23 -5.03
N ALA A 45 -8.47 4.84 -5.87
CA ALA A 45 -8.21 3.44 -6.21
C ALA A 45 -7.83 2.61 -4.98
N ILE A 46 -6.98 3.14 -4.10
CA ILE A 46 -6.61 2.49 -2.82
C ILE A 46 -7.85 2.32 -1.93
N CYS A 47 -8.70 3.34 -1.82
CA CYS A 47 -9.92 3.30 -1.01
C CYS A 47 -10.93 2.27 -1.53
N GLU A 48 -11.14 2.23 -2.84
CA GLU A 48 -12.01 1.25 -3.50
C GLU A 48 -11.49 -0.17 -3.27
N ALA A 49 -10.19 -0.35 -3.50
CA ALA A 49 -9.53 -1.63 -3.30
C ALA A 49 -9.63 -2.06 -1.81
N ALA A 50 -9.39 -1.15 -0.87
CA ALA A 50 -9.49 -1.42 0.57
C ALA A 50 -10.92 -1.81 1.02
N SER A 51 -11.94 -1.31 0.33
CA SER A 51 -13.35 -1.56 0.63
C SER A 51 -13.83 -2.95 0.17
N ARG A 52 -13.03 -3.65 -0.66
CA ARG A 52 -13.38 -5.00 -1.10
C ARG A 52 -13.29 -6.01 0.05
N PRO A 53 -14.31 -6.86 0.29
CA PRO A 53 -14.30 -7.85 1.36
C PRO A 53 -13.24 -8.96 1.18
N SER A 54 -12.82 -9.21 -0.07
CA SER A 54 -11.77 -10.16 -0.41
C SER A 54 -10.36 -9.54 -0.44
N MET A 55 -10.21 -8.29 0.01
CA MET A 55 -8.95 -7.58 -0.07
C MET A 55 -7.90 -8.20 0.85
N ARG A 56 -6.68 -8.34 0.33
CA ARG A 56 -5.54 -8.88 1.05
C ARG A 56 -4.51 -7.80 1.29
N PHE A 57 -4.12 -7.62 2.54
CA PHE A 57 -3.09 -6.67 2.92
C PHE A 57 -1.74 -7.34 3.00
N VAL A 58 -0.70 -6.62 2.60
CA VAL A 58 0.69 -7.06 2.72
C VAL A 58 1.29 -6.47 3.99
N GLN A 59 2.14 -7.24 4.65
CA GLN A 59 2.90 -6.73 5.79
C GLN A 59 4.02 -5.81 5.31
N PRO A 60 4.34 -4.75 6.07
CA PRO A 60 5.48 -3.92 5.75
C PRO A 60 6.77 -4.74 5.85
N LYS A 61 7.53 -4.78 4.76
CA LYS A 61 8.84 -5.43 4.74
C LYS A 61 9.78 -4.71 5.69
N ASN A 62 10.56 -5.49 6.45
CA ASN A 62 11.68 -4.95 7.23
C ASN A 62 12.89 -4.76 6.31
N GLU A 63 13.81 -3.89 6.71
CA GLU A 63 15.05 -3.61 5.96
C GLU A 63 15.99 -4.82 5.91
N ALA A 64 15.78 -5.81 6.78
CA ALA A 64 16.63 -6.99 6.93
C ALA A 64 16.27 -8.15 5.98
N HIS A 65 15.18 -8.07 5.22
CA HIS A 65 14.79 -9.08 4.23
C HIS A 65 14.64 -8.45 2.84
N GLY A 66 15.80 -8.34 2.17
CA GLY A 66 15.93 -8.66 0.75
C GLY A 66 15.02 -7.88 -0.20
N CYS A 67 15.50 -6.72 -0.63
CA CYS A 67 15.42 -6.38 -2.03
C CYS A 67 16.25 -7.44 -2.80
N PRO A 68 15.70 -8.30 -3.66
CA PRO A 68 16.46 -8.60 -4.86
C PRO A 68 16.49 -7.29 -5.65
N ALA A 69 17.70 -6.85 -5.99
CA ALA A 69 17.92 -5.75 -6.93
C ALA A 69 17.18 -6.00 -8.25
#